data_AF-A0A6B0WAQ3-F1
#
_entry.id   AF-A0A6B0WAQ3-F1
#
_cell.length_a   1.000
_cell.length_b   1.000
_cell.length_c   1.000
_cell.angle_alpha   90.00
_cell.angle_beta   90.00
_cell.angle_gamma   90.00
#
_symmetry.space_group_name_H-M   'P 1'
#
loop_
_entity.id
_entity.type
_entity.pdbx_description
1 polymer ?
#
loop_
_entity_poly.entity_id
_entity_poly.type
_entity_poly.pdbx_seq_one_letter_code
_entity_poly.pdbx_strand_id
1 'polypeptide(L)'
;MVFVAGLSYRYVVGAALGLAPALFLVLSSAPYRMRRLLAVLDPWADPLGDGFQVIQSQIAVGTGGLVGLGLMRGLQKLHFLPEPHTDFIYAVIAEETGLLGATVILLCFAIITWRGLLVACHAPDRFGAFLAIGLTTMVAMQAFINMSVVLGLLPTTGIPLPFVSAGGSSLLIGLIGMGILLNVSQHAALRR
;
A
#
# COMPACT_ATOMS: atom_id res chain seq x y z
N MET A 1 5.30 3.00 16.01
CA MET A 1 6.25 2.84 17.13
C MET A 1 6.11 3.94 18.17
N VAL A 2 6.34 5.22 17.82
CA VAL A 2 6.27 6.34 18.78
C VAL A 2 4.93 6.44 19.54
N PHE A 3 3.81 6.21 18.84
CA PHE A 3 2.48 6.19 19.47
C PHE A 3 2.31 5.06 20.49
N VAL A 4 2.86 3.87 20.19
CA VAL A 4 2.77 2.69 21.08
C VAL A 4 3.74 2.81 22.25
N ALA A 5 4.82 3.57 22.11
CA ALA A 5 5.75 3.89 23.19
C ALA A 5 5.16 4.85 24.25
N GLY A 6 3.91 5.29 24.10
CA GLY A 6 3.21 6.12 25.09
C GLY A 6 3.36 7.63 24.87
N LEU A 7 3.88 8.07 23.72
CA LEU A 7 3.96 9.49 23.41
C LEU A 7 2.54 10.04 23.19
N SER A 8 2.20 11.16 23.86
CA SER A 8 0.87 11.75 23.69
C SER A 8 0.64 12.18 22.23
N TYR A 9 -0.56 11.90 21.70
CA TYR A 9 -0.94 12.24 20.31
C TYR A 9 -0.75 13.73 20.00
N ARG A 10 -0.79 14.58 21.03
CA ARG A 10 -0.62 16.05 20.95
C ARG A 10 0.75 16.45 20.40
N TYR A 11 1.81 15.70 20.70
CA TYR A 11 3.14 15.98 20.16
C TYR A 11 3.25 15.59 18.69
N VAL A 12 2.61 14.50 18.28
CA VAL A 12 2.56 14.08 16.87
C VAL A 12 1.76 15.09 16.06
N VAL A 13 0.59 15.49 16.55
CA VAL A 13 -0.26 16.52 15.92
C VAL A 13 0.44 17.88 15.90
N GLY A 14 1.11 18.27 16.99
CA GLY A 14 1.89 19.50 17.08
C GLY A 14 3.07 19.52 16.10
N ALA A 15 3.80 18.42 15.97
CA ALA A 15 4.87 18.28 14.98
C ALA A 15 4.32 18.32 13.54
N ALA A 16 3.20 17.63 13.27
CA ALA A 16 2.56 17.65 11.96
C ALA A 16 2.09 19.07 11.57
N LEU A 17 1.46 19.79 12.50
CA LEU A 17 1.06 21.19 12.31
C LEU A 17 2.26 22.13 12.14
N GLY A 18 3.34 21.92 12.89
CA GLY A 18 4.57 22.70 12.77
C GLY A 18 5.31 22.46 11.44
N LEU A 19 5.21 21.25 10.89
CA LEU A 19 5.79 20.88 9.60
C LEU A 19 4.91 21.25 8.40
N ALA A 20 3.61 21.44 8.60
CA ALA A 20 2.66 21.75 7.54
C ALA A 20 3.03 22.98 6.67
N PRO A 21 3.55 24.11 7.22
CA PRO A 21 3.96 25.26 6.42
C PRO A 21 5.17 24.93 5.54
N ALA A 22 6.15 24.19 6.08
CA ALA A 22 7.32 23.75 5.32
C ALA A 22 6.91 22.77 4.20
N LEU A 23 5.99 21.85 4.50
CA LEU A 23 5.43 20.93 3.52
C LEU A 23 4.68 21.68 2.41
N PHE A 24 3.88 22.69 2.76
CA PHE A 24 3.17 23.54 1.80
C PHE A 24 4.13 24.29 0.87
N LEU A 25 5.19 24.90 1.42
CA LEU A 25 6.21 25.58 0.62
C LEU A 25 6.89 24.62 -0.36
N VAL A 26 7.22 23.40 0.08
CA VAL A 26 7.85 22.35 -0.74
C VAL A 26 6.90 21.77 -1.81
N LEU A 27 5.59 21.76 -1.54
CA LEU A 27 4.57 21.37 -2.51
C LEU A 27 4.36 22.47 -3.56
N SER A 28 4.36 23.74 -3.16
CA SER A 28 4.18 24.89 -4.04
C SER A 28 5.39 25.19 -4.94
N SER A 29 6.59 24.72 -4.56
CA SER A 29 7.82 24.99 -5.30
C SER A 29 7.95 24.17 -6.59
N ALA A 30 7.23 23.05 -6.69
CA ALA A 30 7.27 22.16 -7.86
C ALA A 30 5.86 22.02 -8.45
N PRO A 31 5.55 22.68 -9.59
CA PRO A 31 4.21 22.65 -10.17
C PRO A 31 3.72 21.22 -10.50
N TYR A 32 4.65 20.30 -10.80
CA TYR A 32 4.36 18.88 -11.01
C TYR A 32 3.71 18.19 -9.80
N ARG A 33 4.16 18.48 -8.57
CA ARG A 33 3.61 17.84 -7.36
C ARG A 33 2.18 18.28 -7.09
N MET A 34 1.90 19.56 -7.34
CA MET A 34 0.55 20.10 -7.22
C MET A 34 -0.39 19.48 -8.25
N ARG A 35 0.07 19.30 -9.50
CA ARG A 35 -0.72 18.64 -10.55
C ARG A 35 -1.09 17.21 -10.18
N ARG A 36 -0.18 16.41 -9.61
CA ARG A 36 -0.51 15.06 -9.11
C ARG A 36 -1.59 15.06 -8.01
N LEU A 37 -1.56 16.03 -7.12
CA LEU A 37 -2.57 16.19 -6.06
C LEU A 37 -3.94 16.56 -6.64
N LEU A 38 -3.95 17.48 -7.60
CA LEU A 38 -5.16 17.91 -8.30
C LEU A 38 -5.70 16.81 -9.23
N ALA A 39 -4.84 15.99 -9.83
CA ALA A 39 -5.22 14.88 -10.69
C ALA A 39 -5.97 13.75 -9.96
N VAL A 40 -5.92 13.70 -8.62
CA VAL A 40 -6.79 12.81 -7.83
C VAL A 40 -8.22 13.36 -7.75
N LEU A 41 -8.36 14.69 -7.65
CA LEU A 41 -9.65 15.36 -7.55
C LEU A 41 -10.36 15.39 -8.90
N ASP A 42 -9.61 15.67 -9.97
CA ASP A 42 -10.11 15.61 -11.34
C ASP A 42 -9.07 14.96 -12.27
N PRO A 43 -9.04 13.61 -12.35
CA PRO A 43 -8.15 12.88 -13.25
C PRO A 43 -8.44 13.20 -14.72
N TRP A 44 -9.68 13.57 -15.04
CA TRP A 44 -10.17 13.78 -16.40
C TRP A 44 -9.78 15.15 -16.97
N ALA A 45 -9.27 16.05 -16.14
CA ALA A 45 -8.72 17.33 -16.57
C ALA A 45 -7.48 17.17 -17.47
N ASP A 46 -6.68 16.12 -17.27
CA ASP A 46 -5.56 15.77 -18.14
C ASP A 46 -5.47 14.24 -18.32
N PRO A 47 -6.31 13.66 -19.22
CA PRO A 47 -6.40 12.22 -19.39
C PRO A 47 -5.16 11.59 -20.03
N LEU A 48 -4.31 12.37 -20.70
CA LEU A 48 -3.12 11.89 -21.42
C LEU A 48 -1.82 12.13 -20.64
N GLY A 49 -1.83 13.05 -19.67
CA GLY A 49 -0.70 13.35 -18.81
C GLY A 49 -0.85 12.78 -17.40
N ASP A 50 -1.03 13.66 -16.42
CA ASP A 50 -0.94 13.31 -15.00
C ASP A 50 -2.09 12.39 -14.52
N GLY A 51 -3.24 12.41 -15.18
CA GLY A 51 -4.41 11.56 -14.87
C GLY A 51 -4.40 10.20 -15.56
N PHE A 52 -3.55 10.00 -16.58
CA PHE A 52 -3.59 8.81 -17.45
C PHE A 52 -3.47 7.50 -16.66
N GLN A 53 -2.48 7.41 -15.76
CA GLN A 53 -2.24 6.20 -14.96
C GLN A 53 -3.43 5.85 -14.07
N VAL A 54 -4.02 6.85 -13.42
CA VAL A 54 -5.16 6.67 -12.51
C VAL A 54 -6.40 6.25 -13.30
N ILE A 55 -6.72 6.93 -14.40
CA ILE A 55 -7.88 6.60 -15.26
C ILE A 55 -7.76 5.17 -15.79
N GLN A 56 -6.61 4.80 -16.34
CA GLN A 56 -6.41 3.47 -16.91
C GLN A 56 -6.47 2.38 -15.83
N SER A 57 -6.02 2.66 -14.61
CA SER A 57 -6.16 1.74 -13.48
C SER A 57 -7.63 1.55 -13.05
N GLN A 58 -8.42 2.62 -13.03
CA GLN A 58 -9.86 2.56 -12.73
C GLN A 58 -10.64 1.81 -13.82
N ILE A 59 -10.28 2.01 -15.09
CA ILE A 59 -10.87 1.28 -16.21
C ILE A 59 -10.58 -0.22 -16.06
N ALA A 60 -9.33 -0.62 -15.75
CA ALA A 60 -8.95 -2.02 -15.54
C ALA A 60 -9.73 -2.67 -14.39
N VAL A 61 -9.87 -1.98 -13.27
CA VAL A 61 -10.69 -2.45 -12.14
C VAL A 61 -12.16 -2.58 -12.56
N GLY A 62 -12.68 -1.64 -13.36
CA GLY A 62 -14.05 -1.64 -13.85
C GLY A 62 -14.35 -2.75 -14.86
N THR A 63 -13.44 -3.05 -15.78
CA THR A 63 -13.61 -4.09 -16.81
C THR A 63 -13.58 -5.50 -16.25
N GLY A 64 -12.95 -5.72 -15.08
CA GLY A 64 -12.92 -7.02 -14.42
C GLY A 64 -14.27 -7.53 -13.94
N GLY A 65 -15.26 -6.66 -13.69
CA GLY A 65 -16.58 -7.08 -13.19
C GLY A 65 -16.47 -7.94 -11.91
N LEU A 66 -17.36 -8.93 -11.75
CA LEU A 66 -17.35 -9.79 -10.54
C LEU A 66 -16.30 -10.91 -10.57
N VAL A 67 -16.10 -11.54 -11.74
CA VAL A 67 -15.33 -12.79 -11.88
C VAL A 67 -14.05 -12.62 -12.71
N GLY A 68 -13.85 -11.45 -13.32
CA GLY A 68 -12.69 -11.15 -14.16
C GLY A 68 -12.86 -11.58 -15.61
N LEU A 69 -11.93 -11.11 -16.44
CA LEU A 69 -11.82 -11.51 -17.85
C LEU A 69 -11.16 -12.89 -18.04
N GLY A 70 -10.56 -13.43 -16.97
CA GLY A 70 -9.78 -14.66 -16.95
C GLY A 70 -8.28 -14.39 -16.88
N LEU A 71 -7.56 -15.30 -16.20
CA LEU A 71 -6.10 -15.20 -16.05
C LEU A 71 -5.41 -15.07 -17.40
N MET A 72 -4.40 -14.22 -17.44
CA MET A 72 -3.65 -13.86 -18.64
C MET A 72 -4.45 -13.14 -19.75
N ARG A 73 -5.74 -12.85 -19.57
CA ARG A 73 -6.56 -12.14 -20.56
C ARG A 73 -6.71 -10.64 -20.29
N GLY A 74 -6.03 -10.10 -19.28
CA GLY A 74 -6.05 -8.65 -19.00
C GLY A 74 -5.57 -7.85 -20.21
N LEU A 75 -6.35 -6.85 -20.62
CA LEU A 75 -6.02 -6.02 -21.78
C LEU A 75 -5.12 -4.86 -21.37
N GLN A 76 -5.27 -4.36 -20.13
CA GLN A 76 -4.58 -3.15 -19.69
C GLN A 76 -3.06 -3.32 -19.50
N LYS A 77 -2.61 -4.56 -19.29
CA LYS A 77 -1.18 -4.92 -19.21
C LYS A 77 -0.43 -4.84 -20.55
N LEU A 78 -1.15 -4.84 -21.68
CA LEU A 78 -0.60 -4.89 -23.03
C LEU A 78 -0.41 -3.48 -23.62
N HIS A 79 0.27 -2.58 -22.90
CA HIS A 79 0.64 -1.20 -23.33
C HIS A 79 -0.27 -0.04 -22.90
N PHE A 80 -1.37 -0.27 -22.15
CA PHE A 80 -2.26 0.82 -21.71
C PHE A 80 -1.91 1.39 -20.33
N LEU A 81 -1.23 0.61 -19.49
CA LEU A 81 -0.79 1.03 -18.15
C LEU A 81 0.74 1.09 -18.09
N PRO A 82 1.34 2.22 -17.70
CA PRO A 82 2.77 2.27 -17.39
C PRO A 82 3.02 1.44 -16.13
N GLU A 83 4.06 0.61 -16.15
CA GLU A 83 4.48 -0.18 -14.98
C GLU A 83 3.37 -1.04 -14.33
N PRO A 84 2.61 -1.84 -15.12
CA PRO A 84 1.47 -2.62 -14.63
C PRO A 84 1.91 -3.76 -13.70
N HIS A 85 3.18 -4.17 -13.80
CA HIS A 85 3.72 -5.29 -13.02
C HIS A 85 4.29 -4.87 -11.66
N THR A 86 4.51 -3.58 -11.44
CA THR A 86 5.09 -3.07 -10.20
C THR A 86 4.06 -2.31 -9.37
N ASP A 87 3.68 -1.12 -9.82
CA ASP A 87 2.92 -0.15 -9.04
C ASP A 87 1.41 -0.33 -9.20
N PHE A 88 0.98 -0.86 -10.35
CA PHE A 88 -0.44 -1.07 -10.66
C PHE A 88 -0.83 -2.54 -10.78
N ILE A 89 -0.06 -3.44 -10.17
CA ILE A 89 -0.33 -4.89 -10.22
C ILE A 89 -1.70 -5.25 -9.65
N TYR A 90 -2.19 -4.49 -8.66
CA TYR A 90 -3.54 -4.68 -8.12
C TYR A 90 -4.63 -4.41 -9.17
N ALA A 91 -4.41 -3.46 -10.10
CA ALA A 91 -5.35 -3.15 -11.18
C ALA A 91 -5.45 -4.32 -12.17
N VAL A 92 -4.31 -4.91 -12.52
CA VAL A 92 -4.23 -6.09 -13.41
C VAL A 92 -4.92 -7.29 -12.76
N ILE A 93 -4.71 -7.50 -11.46
CA ILE A 93 -5.36 -8.62 -10.77
C ILE A 93 -6.88 -8.40 -10.70
N ALA A 94 -7.33 -7.18 -10.42
CA ALA A 94 -8.75 -6.84 -10.43
C ALA A 94 -9.37 -7.03 -11.82
N GLU A 95 -8.66 -6.72 -12.90
CA GLU A 95 -9.10 -6.95 -14.28
C GLU A 95 -9.23 -8.46 -14.59
N GLU A 96 -8.21 -9.25 -14.24
CA GLU A 96 -8.15 -10.67 -14.60
C GLU A 96 -9.04 -11.57 -13.73
N THR A 97 -9.17 -11.25 -12.44
CA THR A 97 -9.89 -12.07 -11.44
C THR A 97 -11.17 -11.42 -10.92
N GLY A 98 -11.46 -10.19 -11.34
CA GLY A 98 -12.63 -9.44 -10.94
C GLY A 98 -12.59 -9.00 -9.49
N LEU A 99 -13.75 -8.54 -9.01
CA LEU A 99 -13.97 -8.15 -7.63
C LEU A 99 -13.61 -9.28 -6.64
N LEU A 100 -13.87 -10.54 -7.00
CA LEU A 100 -13.59 -11.67 -6.12
C LEU A 100 -12.09 -11.80 -5.81
N GLY A 101 -11.23 -11.84 -6.83
CA GLY A 101 -9.79 -11.96 -6.57
C GLY A 101 -9.19 -10.71 -5.95
N ALA A 102 -9.67 -9.52 -6.34
CA ALA A 102 -9.29 -8.25 -5.69
C ALA A 102 -9.62 -8.25 -4.19
N THR A 103 -10.79 -8.79 -3.81
CA THR A 103 -11.23 -8.92 -2.41
C THR A 103 -10.40 -9.98 -1.67
N VAL A 104 -10.08 -11.10 -2.30
CA VAL A 104 -9.22 -12.14 -1.70
C VAL A 104 -7.85 -11.57 -1.33
N ILE A 105 -7.25 -10.76 -2.21
CA ILE A 105 -5.96 -10.11 -1.92
C ILE A 105 -6.08 -9.15 -0.73
N LEU A 106 -7.12 -8.30 -0.74
CA LEU A 106 -7.39 -7.39 0.38
C LEU A 106 -7.53 -8.16 1.71
N LEU A 107 -8.27 -9.27 1.70
CA LEU A 107 -8.44 -10.14 2.86
C LEU A 107 -7.13 -10.79 3.31
N CYS A 108 -6.27 -11.24 2.38
CA CYS A 108 -4.96 -11.78 2.74
C CYS A 108 -4.11 -10.74 3.50
N PHE A 109 -4.07 -9.49 3.03
CA PHE A 109 -3.36 -8.42 3.74
C PHE A 109 -4.01 -8.07 5.09
N ALA A 110 -5.35 -8.09 5.16
CA ALA A 110 -6.06 -7.89 6.41
C ALA A 110 -5.72 -8.99 7.44
N ILE A 111 -5.63 -10.26 7.00
CA ILE A 111 -5.23 -11.39 7.83
C ILE A 111 -3.77 -11.26 8.29
N ILE A 112 -2.85 -10.89 7.39
CA ILE A 112 -1.44 -10.66 7.75
C ILE A 112 -1.34 -9.55 8.80
N THR A 113 -2.08 -8.45 8.60
CA THR A 113 -2.11 -7.33 9.54
C THR A 113 -2.66 -7.74 10.90
N TRP A 114 -3.80 -8.44 10.91
CA TRP A 114 -4.42 -8.96 12.13
C TRP A 114 -3.49 -9.90 12.90
N ARG A 115 -2.87 -10.86 12.20
CA ARG A 115 -1.92 -11.80 12.79
C ARG A 115 -0.66 -11.10 13.30
N GLY A 116 -0.12 -10.13 12.56
CA GLY A 116 1.04 -9.36 12.98
C GLY A 116 0.78 -8.52 14.24
N LEU A 117 -0.41 -7.92 14.35
CA LEU A 117 -0.85 -7.22 15.57
C LEU A 117 -1.01 -8.18 16.75
N LEU A 118 -1.57 -9.38 16.52
CA LEU A 118 -1.66 -10.40 17.55
C LEU A 118 -0.26 -10.84 18.04
N VAL A 119 0.71 -11.02 17.14
CA VAL A 119 2.10 -11.35 17.51
C VAL A 119 2.69 -10.24 18.38
N ALA A 120 2.46 -8.97 18.03
CA ALA A 120 2.92 -7.85 18.83
C ALA A 120 2.33 -7.83 20.25
N CYS A 121 1.03 -8.11 20.40
CA CYS A 121 0.37 -8.15 21.71
C CYS A 121 0.88 -9.27 22.61
N HIS A 122 1.36 -10.36 22.02
CA HIS A 122 1.86 -11.54 22.75
C HIS A 122 3.38 -11.60 22.83
N ALA A 123 4.09 -10.59 22.31
CA ALA A 123 5.53 -10.60 22.28
C ALA A 123 6.12 -10.69 23.70
N PRO A 124 7.17 -11.50 23.91
CA PRO A 124 7.73 -11.77 25.23
C PRO A 124 8.46 -10.56 25.84
N ASP A 125 8.86 -9.61 25.00
CA ASP A 125 9.62 -8.42 25.37
C ASP A 125 9.11 -7.17 24.63
N ARG A 126 9.36 -5.99 25.22
CA ARG A 126 8.90 -4.71 24.66
C ARG A 126 9.53 -4.40 23.30
N PHE A 127 10.77 -4.82 23.07
CA PHE A 127 11.44 -4.59 21.80
C PHE A 127 10.80 -5.45 20.69
N GLY A 128 10.55 -6.73 20.94
CA GLY A 128 9.82 -7.64 20.06
C GLY A 128 8.41 -7.14 19.76
N ALA A 129 7.70 -6.58 20.74
CA ALA A 129 6.40 -5.96 20.53
C ALA A 129 6.49 -4.77 19.56
N PHE A 130 7.42 -3.84 19.78
CA PHE A 130 7.60 -2.69 18.89
C PHE A 130 8.05 -3.09 17.48
N LEU A 131 8.96 -4.05 17.39
CA LEU A 131 9.47 -4.58 16.12
C LEU A 131 8.34 -5.22 15.30
N ALA A 132 7.53 -6.08 15.92
CA ALA A 132 6.39 -6.72 15.29
C ALA A 132 5.36 -5.68 14.81
N ILE A 133 5.05 -4.66 15.62
CA ILE A 133 4.15 -3.57 15.21
C ILE A 133 4.74 -2.79 14.03
N GLY A 134 6.03 -2.44 14.08
CA GLY A 134 6.68 -1.68 13.01
C GLY A 134 6.63 -2.42 11.68
N LEU A 135 7.04 -3.69 11.67
CA LEU A 135 7.04 -4.53 10.46
C LEU A 135 5.62 -4.74 9.92
N THR A 136 4.66 -5.06 10.79
CA THR A 136 3.26 -5.25 10.41
C THR A 136 2.68 -3.97 9.81
N THR A 137 2.91 -2.83 10.47
CA THR A 137 2.39 -1.52 10.01
C THR A 137 3.05 -1.11 8.69
N MET A 138 4.35 -1.37 8.52
CA MET A 138 5.06 -1.06 7.27
C MET A 138 4.44 -1.79 6.08
N VAL A 139 4.25 -3.11 6.20
CA VAL A 139 3.62 -3.93 5.15
C VAL A 139 2.18 -3.52 4.91
N ALA A 140 1.39 -3.34 5.98
CA ALA A 140 -0.01 -2.95 5.89
C ALA A 140 -0.19 -1.59 5.21
N MET A 141 0.64 -0.61 5.57
CA MET A 141 0.58 0.74 5.01
C MET A 141 1.00 0.75 3.54
N GLN A 142 2.06 0.02 3.16
CA GLN A 142 2.46 -0.12 1.75
C GLN A 142 1.34 -0.73 0.90
N ALA A 143 0.72 -1.81 1.38
CA ALA A 143 -0.40 -2.44 0.70
C ALA A 143 -1.62 -1.50 0.59
N PHE A 144 -1.98 -0.84 1.69
CA PHE A 144 -3.09 0.10 1.73
C PHE A 144 -2.89 1.29 0.77
N ILE A 145 -1.70 1.90 0.76
CA ILE A 145 -1.39 3.01 -0.14
C ILE A 145 -1.46 2.53 -1.59
N ASN A 146 -0.82 1.40 -1.93
CA ASN A 146 -0.83 0.87 -3.29
C ASN A 146 -2.26 0.64 -3.81
N MET A 147 -3.10 -0.06 -3.03
CA MET A 147 -4.49 -0.31 -3.41
C MET A 147 -5.30 0.99 -3.53
N SER A 148 -5.06 1.96 -2.63
CA SER A 148 -5.73 3.26 -2.67
C SER A 148 -5.36 4.07 -3.92
N VAL A 149 -4.10 4.03 -4.36
CA VAL A 149 -3.64 4.66 -5.60
C VAL A 149 -4.32 4.03 -6.81
N VAL A 150 -4.40 2.70 -6.85
CA VAL A 150 -5.06 1.97 -7.95
C VAL A 150 -6.56 2.25 -8.03
N LEU A 151 -7.22 2.50 -6.90
CA LEU A 151 -8.62 2.90 -6.87
C LEU A 151 -8.83 4.40 -7.16
N GLY A 152 -7.75 5.18 -7.30
CA GLY A 152 -7.79 6.63 -7.50
C GLY A 152 -8.17 7.42 -6.23
N LEU A 153 -7.99 6.84 -5.04
CA LEU A 153 -8.22 7.51 -3.75
C LEU A 153 -7.02 8.35 -3.29
N LEU A 154 -5.81 8.02 -3.79
CA LEU A 154 -4.55 8.69 -3.46
C LEU A 154 -3.75 8.99 -4.73
N PRO A 155 -2.87 10.01 -4.71
CA PRO A 155 -2.03 10.34 -5.85
C PRO A 155 -0.99 9.25 -6.08
N THR A 156 -0.54 9.09 -7.33
CA THR A 156 0.45 8.05 -7.68
C THR A 156 1.75 8.25 -6.90
N THR A 157 2.10 7.27 -6.04
CA THR A 157 3.27 7.34 -5.15
C THR A 157 4.43 6.46 -5.59
N GLY A 158 4.23 5.55 -6.54
CA GLY A 158 5.25 4.60 -7.00
C GLY A 158 5.67 3.58 -5.94
N ILE A 159 4.75 3.20 -5.05
CA ILE A 159 5.01 2.23 -3.99
C ILE A 159 4.49 0.87 -4.46
N PRO A 160 5.35 -0.16 -4.57
CA PRO A 160 4.94 -1.48 -5.04
C PRO A 160 4.07 -2.20 -4.01
N LEU A 161 3.16 -3.05 -4.48
CA LEU A 161 2.37 -3.93 -3.63
C LEU A 161 3.28 -5.01 -2.99
N PRO A 162 3.41 -5.09 -1.65
CA PRO A 162 4.29 -6.07 -1.01
C PRO A 162 3.95 -7.51 -1.42
N PHE A 163 4.94 -8.38 -1.59
CA PHE A 163 4.80 -9.81 -1.94
C PHE A 163 4.18 -10.15 -3.30
N VAL A 164 3.50 -9.22 -3.97
CA VAL A 164 2.78 -9.46 -5.23
C VAL A 164 3.45 -8.77 -6.40
N SER A 165 4.03 -7.59 -6.16
CA SER A 165 4.69 -6.76 -7.18
C SER A 165 6.01 -7.36 -7.67
N ALA A 166 6.37 -7.10 -8.93
CA ALA A 166 7.58 -7.59 -9.60
C ALA A 166 8.89 -6.87 -9.16
N GLY A 167 9.05 -6.59 -7.85
CA GLY A 167 10.22 -5.93 -7.29
C GLY A 167 11.07 -6.88 -6.45
N GLY A 168 12.11 -7.48 -7.04
CA GLY A 168 12.94 -8.52 -6.38
C GLY A 168 13.56 -8.08 -5.04
N SER A 169 14.09 -6.86 -4.96
CA SER A 169 14.66 -6.33 -3.71
C SER A 169 13.60 -6.08 -2.64
N SER A 170 12.46 -5.49 -3.02
CA SER A 170 11.35 -5.26 -2.10
C SER A 170 10.76 -6.57 -1.58
N LEU A 171 10.67 -7.59 -2.45
CA LEU A 171 10.24 -8.93 -2.08
C LEU A 171 11.20 -9.56 -1.07
N LEU A 172 12.51 -9.53 -1.34
CA LEU A 172 13.53 -10.07 -0.42
C LEU A 172 13.46 -9.41 0.95
N ILE A 173 13.42 -8.08 1.01
CA ILE A 173 13.34 -7.33 2.27
C ILE A 173 12.03 -7.65 3.00
N GLY A 174 10.91 -7.73 2.27
CA GLY A 174 9.62 -8.12 2.83
C GLY A 174 9.64 -9.52 3.44
N LEU A 175 10.25 -10.50 2.75
CA LEU A 175 10.37 -11.87 3.23
C LEU A 175 11.26 -11.98 4.47
N ILE A 176 12.38 -11.24 4.51
CA ILE A 176 13.23 -11.13 5.70
C ILE A 176 12.42 -10.54 6.88
N GLY A 177 11.65 -9.47 6.62
CA GLY A 177 10.77 -8.87 7.63
C GLY A 177 9.73 -9.86 8.17
N MET A 178 9.11 -10.65 7.31
CA MET A 178 8.18 -11.71 7.74
C MET A 178 8.88 -12.82 8.53
N GLY A 179 10.09 -13.21 8.15
CA GLY A 179 10.91 -14.17 8.89
C GLY A 179 11.22 -13.70 10.33
N ILE A 180 11.55 -12.41 10.49
CA ILE A 180 11.74 -11.80 11.80
C ILE A 180 10.44 -11.83 12.61
N LEU A 181 9.31 -11.47 12.00
CA LEU A 181 8.01 -11.46 12.66
C LEU A 181 7.59 -12.87 13.13
N LEU A 182 7.85 -13.89 12.30
CA LEU A 182 7.64 -15.29 12.66
C LEU A 182 8.55 -15.73 13.82
N ASN A 183 9.81 -15.31 13.83
CA ASN A 183 10.72 -15.60 14.93
C ASN A 183 10.21 -15.02 16.26
N VAL A 184 9.72 -13.77 16.27
CA VAL A 184 9.09 -13.17 17.45
C VAL A 184 7.85 -13.97 17.87
N SER A 185 7.03 -14.40 16.91
CA SER A 185 5.83 -15.21 17.19
C SER A 185 6.14 -16.55 17.86
N GLN A 186 7.24 -17.20 17.48
CA GLN A 186 7.65 -18.48 18.05
C GLN A 186 8.05 -18.34 19.52
N HIS A 187 8.80 -17.29 19.85
CA HIS A 187 9.20 -17.00 21.22
C HIS A 187 8.03 -16.55 22.10
N ALA A 188 7.00 -15.93 21.51
CA ALA A 188 5.74 -15.61 22.20
C ALA A 188 4.95 -16.89 22.58
N ALA A 189 4.92 -17.89 21.69
CA ALA A 189 4.20 -19.15 21.93
C ALA A 189 4.88 -20.04 22.99
N LEU A 190 6.21 -20.04 23.05
CA LEU A 190 6.99 -20.86 24.01
C LEU A 190 6.91 -20.37 25.48
N ARG A 191 6.37 -19.17 25.73
CA ARG A 191 6.17 -18.61 27.08
C ARG A 191 4.76 -18.80 27.64
N ARG A 192 3.84 -19.40 26.88
CA ARG A 192 2.53 -19.86 27.38
C ARG A 192 2.65 -21.29 27.91
#